data_AF-A0A645EGZ5-F1
#
_entry.id   AF-A0A645EGZ5-F1
#
_cell.length_a   1.000
_cell.length_b   1.000
_cell.length_c   1.000
_cell.angle_alpha   90.00
_cell.angle_beta   90.00
_cell.angle_gamma   90.00
#
_symmetry.space_group_name_H-M   'P 1'
#
loop_
_entity.id
_entity.type
_entity.pdbx_description
1 polymer ?
#
loop_
_entity_poly.entity_id
_entity_poly.type
_entity_poly.pdbx_seq_one_letter_code
_entity_poly.pdbx_strand_id
1 'polypeptide(L)'
;MAIKGPTAVQEYIVNEVQDVYRLQGVKINDKHFEIIVRQMMRKVQIDEPGDTRFLEQQVVDKLDFMEENDRIWGKKVVVESGDSQTLQAGQIVTARKLRDENSMLKRRDLKLVEVRDAIPATSTQILQGITRAALQTSSFMSAASFQETTKVLNEAAINGKVDRLEGMKENVICGHLIPAGTGQREFEKIIVGSKEEYDRALANKRTVIDYTES
;
A
#
# COMPACT_ATOMS: atom_id res chain seq x y z
N MET A 1 2.17 -10.82 -21.36
CA MET A 1 2.07 -11.26 -19.95
C MET A 1 1.51 -12.66 -19.79
N ALA A 2 0.44 -13.02 -20.52
CA ALA A 2 -0.20 -14.34 -20.41
C ALA A 2 0.70 -15.57 -20.74
N ILE A 3 1.81 -15.38 -21.46
CA ILE A 3 2.65 -16.50 -21.97
C ILE A 3 3.99 -16.63 -21.23
N LYS A 4 4.69 -15.52 -20.95
CA LYS A 4 6.05 -15.51 -20.34
C LYS A 4 6.11 -14.80 -18.97
N GLY A 5 4.99 -14.37 -18.42
CA GLY A 5 4.92 -13.64 -17.15
C GLY A 5 5.27 -12.14 -17.26
N PRO A 6 5.24 -11.41 -16.13
CA PRO A 6 5.47 -9.97 -16.08
C PRO A 6 6.95 -9.58 -16.27
N THR A 7 7.89 -10.35 -15.74
CA THR A 7 9.33 -10.07 -15.84
C THR A 7 9.82 -10.04 -17.29
N ALA A 8 9.40 -11.03 -18.09
CA ALA A 8 9.76 -11.09 -19.51
C ALA A 8 9.20 -9.90 -20.32
N VAL A 9 8.04 -9.37 -19.92
CA VAL A 9 7.47 -8.17 -20.56
C VAL A 9 8.24 -6.92 -20.17
N GLN A 10 8.69 -6.81 -18.91
CA GLN A 10 9.54 -5.71 -18.47
C GLN A 10 10.85 -5.67 -19.27
N GLU A 11 11.55 -6.80 -19.33
CA GLU A 11 12.80 -6.92 -20.09
C GLU A 11 12.60 -6.59 -21.57
N TYR A 12 11.53 -7.12 -22.18
CA TYR A 12 11.21 -6.82 -23.56
C TYR A 12 11.03 -5.32 -23.81
N ILE A 13 10.19 -4.64 -23.01
CA ILE A 13 9.94 -3.20 -23.21
C ILE A 13 11.20 -2.37 -22.98
N VAL A 14 12.00 -2.70 -21.97
CA VAL A 14 13.25 -1.99 -21.69
C VAL A 14 14.22 -2.12 -22.87
N ASN A 15 14.41 -3.33 -23.39
CA ASN A 15 15.32 -3.58 -24.52
C ASN A 15 14.85 -2.86 -25.79
N GLU A 16 13.57 -2.98 -26.15
CA GLU A 16 13.02 -2.33 -27.36
C GLU A 16 13.16 -0.81 -27.32
N VAL A 17 12.87 -0.18 -26.18
CA VAL A 17 13.04 1.27 -26.03
C VAL A 17 14.52 1.64 -26.10
N GLN A 18 15.37 0.88 -25.42
CA GLN A 18 16.81 1.18 -25.39
C GLN A 18 17.47 1.06 -26.77
N ASP A 19 17.07 0.10 -27.59
CA ASP A 19 17.64 -0.11 -28.92
C ASP A 19 17.38 1.09 -29.85
N VAL A 20 16.23 1.75 -29.73
CA VAL A 20 15.95 3.01 -30.45
C VAL A 20 16.93 4.11 -30.04
N TYR A 21 17.20 4.28 -28.74
CA TYR A 21 18.16 5.29 -28.26
C TYR A 21 19.61 4.94 -28.63
N ARG A 22 19.97 3.65 -28.59
CA ARG A 22 21.29 3.16 -29.04
C ARG A 22 21.49 3.43 -30.53
N LEU A 23 20.47 3.20 -31.36
CA LEU A 23 20.48 3.52 -32.80
C LEU A 23 20.70 5.02 -33.06
N GLN A 24 20.20 5.89 -32.18
CA GLN A 24 20.41 7.34 -32.24
C GLN A 24 21.74 7.78 -31.59
N GLY A 25 22.57 6.85 -31.12
CA GLY A 25 23.85 7.15 -30.49
C GLY A 25 23.75 7.69 -29.05
N VAL A 26 22.57 7.65 -28.44
CA VAL A 26 22.34 8.16 -27.08
C VAL A 26 22.49 7.02 -26.07
N LYS A 27 23.45 7.16 -25.15
CA LYS A 27 23.68 6.19 -24.06
C LYS A 27 22.87 6.61 -22.83
N ILE A 28 21.80 5.86 -22.53
CA ILE A 28 20.97 6.04 -21.32
C ILE A 28 21.05 4.75 -20.50
N ASN A 29 21.16 4.88 -19.17
CA ASN A 29 21.16 3.74 -18.26
C ASN A 29 19.78 3.09 -18.15
N ASP A 30 19.74 1.76 -18.18
CA ASP A 30 18.53 0.92 -18.18
C ASP A 30 17.60 1.25 -17.01
N LYS A 31 18.17 1.61 -15.84
CA LYS A 31 17.40 1.99 -14.64
C LYS A 31 16.36 3.08 -14.91
N HIS A 32 16.63 4.01 -15.84
CA HIS A 32 15.65 5.05 -16.18
C HIS A 32 14.40 4.47 -16.85
N PHE A 33 14.59 3.54 -17.79
CA PHE A 33 13.49 2.86 -18.47
C PHE A 33 12.78 1.90 -17.54
N GLU A 34 13.52 1.16 -16.71
CA GLU A 34 12.93 0.26 -15.69
C GLU A 34 11.99 1.01 -14.75
N ILE A 35 12.37 2.20 -14.29
CA ILE A 35 11.50 3.02 -13.43
C ILE A 35 10.21 3.39 -14.15
N ILE A 36 10.27 3.75 -15.44
CA ILE A 36 9.09 4.12 -16.23
C ILE A 36 8.20 2.89 -16.46
N VAL A 37 8.78 1.77 -16.89
CA VAL A 37 8.04 0.52 -17.14
C VAL A 37 7.42 -0.01 -15.84
N ARG A 38 8.10 0.15 -14.70
CA ARG A 38 7.53 -0.13 -13.38
C ARG A 38 6.27 0.69 -13.10
N GLN A 39 6.23 1.97 -13.49
CA GLN A 39 5.01 2.79 -13.35
C GLN A 39 3.89 2.31 -14.26
N MET A 40 4.20 1.87 -15.48
CA MET A 40 3.23 1.28 -16.42
C MET A 40 2.61 -0.03 -15.89
N MET A 41 3.30 -0.75 -15.01
CA MET A 41 2.86 -2.04 -14.44
C MET A 41 2.43 -1.94 -12.97
N ARG A 42 2.19 -0.74 -12.45
CA ARG A 42 1.86 -0.52 -11.03
C ARG A 42 0.48 -1.05 -10.63
N LYS A 43 -0.42 -1.24 -11.60
CA LYS A 43 -1.80 -1.69 -11.35
C LYS A 43 -1.97 -3.19 -11.55
N VAL A 44 -2.91 -3.75 -10.79
CA VAL A 44 -3.37 -5.13 -10.92
C VAL A 44 -4.89 -5.12 -11.11
N GLN A 45 -5.39 -6.13 -11.82
CA GLN A 45 -6.82 -6.37 -12.00
C GLN A 45 -7.20 -7.59 -11.17
N ILE A 46 -8.25 -7.44 -10.37
CA ILE A 46 -8.72 -8.50 -9.47
C ILE A 46 -9.43 -9.58 -10.30
N ASP A 47 -8.96 -10.83 -10.15
CA ASP A 47 -9.56 -11.98 -10.80
C ASP A 47 -10.62 -12.59 -9.87
N GLU A 48 -10.24 -12.99 -8.65
CA GLU A 48 -11.17 -13.44 -7.61
C GLU A 48 -10.99 -12.58 -6.34
N PRO A 49 -12.06 -11.95 -5.82
CA PRO A 49 -11.94 -11.06 -4.66
C PRO A 49 -11.77 -11.79 -3.31
N GLY A 50 -12.12 -13.07 -3.23
CA GLY A 50 -12.08 -13.83 -1.97
C GLY A 50 -12.91 -13.16 -0.87
N ASP A 51 -12.35 -13.08 0.34
CA ASP A 51 -12.95 -12.42 1.51
C ASP A 51 -12.44 -10.98 1.72
N THR A 52 -11.82 -10.39 0.70
CA THR A 52 -11.33 -9.01 0.75
C THR A 52 -12.43 -8.00 0.43
N ARG A 53 -12.12 -6.71 0.53
CA ARG A 53 -13.05 -5.64 0.13
C ARG A 53 -13.14 -5.40 -1.38
N PHE A 54 -12.39 -6.15 -2.20
CA PHE A 54 -12.30 -5.89 -3.63
C PHE A 54 -13.52 -6.39 -4.40
N LEU A 55 -13.71 -5.83 -5.59
CA LEU A 55 -14.70 -6.31 -6.56
C LEU A 55 -13.99 -7.05 -7.70
N GLU A 56 -14.69 -8.01 -8.30
CA GLU A 56 -14.20 -8.70 -9.48
C GLU A 56 -13.93 -7.70 -10.62
N GLN A 57 -12.87 -7.91 -11.39
CA GLN A 57 -12.44 -7.04 -12.49
C GLN A 57 -12.03 -5.62 -12.06
N GLN A 58 -12.01 -5.32 -10.76
CA GLN A 58 -11.58 -4.02 -10.26
C GLN A 58 -10.09 -3.83 -10.52
N VAL A 59 -9.70 -2.63 -10.99
CA VAL A 59 -8.29 -2.26 -11.14
C VAL A 59 -7.86 -1.47 -9.91
N VAL A 60 -6.88 -1.99 -9.20
CA VAL A 60 -6.35 -1.41 -7.95
C VAL A 60 -4.83 -1.25 -8.01
N ASP A 61 -4.28 -0.42 -7.13
CA ASP A 61 -2.82 -0.35 -7.00
C ASP A 61 -2.26 -1.67 -6.46
N LYS A 62 -1.10 -2.09 -6.97
CA LYS A 62 -0.45 -3.32 -6.52
C LYS A 62 -0.13 -3.28 -5.04
N LEU A 63 0.25 -2.11 -4.50
CA LEU A 63 0.54 -1.97 -3.07
C LEU A 63 -0.74 -2.12 -2.24
N ASP A 64 -1.82 -1.42 -2.61
CA ASP A 64 -3.11 -1.53 -1.92
C ASP A 64 -3.64 -2.98 -1.92
N PHE A 65 -3.46 -3.69 -3.04
CA PHE A 65 -3.79 -5.12 -3.16
C PHE A 65 -2.99 -5.99 -2.18
N MET A 66 -1.68 -5.78 -2.12
CA MET A 66 -0.80 -6.53 -1.20
C MET A 66 -1.15 -6.25 0.26
N GLU A 67 -1.35 -4.99 0.64
CA GLU A 67 -1.74 -4.61 2.01
C GLU A 67 -3.07 -5.24 2.44
N GLU A 68 -4.07 -5.26 1.55
CA GLU A 68 -5.36 -5.86 1.82
C GLU A 68 -5.26 -7.39 1.99
N ASN A 69 -4.47 -8.05 1.15
CA ASN A 69 -4.24 -9.49 1.26
C ASN A 69 -3.49 -9.85 2.56
N ASP A 70 -2.46 -9.09 2.91
CA ASP A 70 -1.74 -9.26 4.18
C ASP A 70 -2.66 -9.05 5.38
N ARG A 71 -3.62 -8.12 5.29
CA ARG A 71 -4.63 -7.89 6.33
C ARG A 71 -5.56 -9.08 6.51
N ILE A 72 -5.87 -9.83 5.46
CA ILE A 72 -6.75 -11.01 5.52
C ILE A 72 -5.97 -12.28 5.88
N TRP A 73 -4.66 -12.30 5.61
CA TRP A 73 -3.80 -13.44 5.86
C TRP A 73 -3.90 -13.97 7.31
N GLY A 74 -4.14 -15.27 7.46
CA GLY A 74 -4.23 -15.93 8.76
C GLY A 74 -5.49 -15.60 9.58
N LYS A 75 -6.45 -14.86 9.03
CA LYS A 75 -7.77 -14.67 9.63
C LYS A 75 -8.71 -15.80 9.26
N LYS A 76 -9.80 -15.92 10.02
CA LYS A 76 -10.85 -16.92 9.81
C LYS A 76 -12.20 -16.23 9.63
N VAL A 77 -13.04 -16.81 8.78
CA VAL A 77 -14.41 -16.35 8.53
C VAL A 77 -15.36 -17.24 9.30
N VAL A 78 -16.27 -16.64 10.06
CA VAL A 78 -17.33 -17.37 10.77
C VAL A 78 -18.35 -17.89 9.77
N VAL A 79 -18.54 -19.21 9.74
CA VAL A 79 -19.57 -19.87 8.91
C VAL A 79 -20.87 -19.96 9.71
N GLU A 80 -20.78 -20.48 10.93
CA GLU A 80 -21.88 -20.53 11.88
C GLU A 80 -21.46 -19.96 13.23
N SER A 81 -22.28 -19.06 13.78
CA SER A 81 -22.04 -18.43 15.09
C SER A 81 -22.29 -19.36 16.29
N GLY A 82 -22.94 -20.51 16.09
CA GLY A 82 -23.40 -21.37 17.18
C GLY A 82 -24.25 -20.57 18.17
N ASP A 83 -23.89 -20.64 19.46
CA ASP A 83 -24.54 -19.89 20.55
C ASP A 83 -23.74 -18.63 20.98
N SER A 84 -22.75 -18.21 20.19
CA SER A 84 -22.03 -16.96 20.46
C SER A 84 -22.95 -15.76 20.29
N GLN A 85 -23.00 -14.88 21.29
CA GLN A 85 -23.66 -13.58 21.17
C GLN A 85 -22.73 -12.50 20.60
N THR A 86 -21.42 -12.78 20.56
CA THR A 86 -20.37 -11.82 20.17
C THR A 86 -20.00 -11.94 18.69
N LEU A 87 -20.04 -13.16 18.13
CA LEU A 87 -19.64 -13.45 16.76
C LEU A 87 -20.85 -13.73 15.88
N GLN A 88 -20.84 -13.21 14.66
CA GLN A 88 -21.89 -13.39 13.67
C GLN A 88 -21.34 -14.11 12.42
N ALA A 89 -22.20 -14.86 11.74
CA ALA A 89 -21.86 -15.47 10.45
C ALA A 89 -21.40 -14.41 9.43
N GLY A 90 -20.35 -14.73 8.68
CA GLY A 90 -19.68 -13.81 7.74
C GLY A 90 -18.62 -12.91 8.37
N GLN A 91 -18.49 -12.85 9.71
CA GLN A 91 -17.49 -12.01 10.35
C GLN A 91 -16.08 -12.59 10.20
N ILE A 92 -15.14 -11.73 9.81
CA ILE A 92 -13.71 -12.06 9.77
C ILE A 92 -13.10 -11.81 11.16
N VAL A 93 -12.54 -12.86 11.76
CA VAL A 93 -11.96 -12.87 13.10
C VAL A 93 -10.52 -13.35 13.10
N THR A 94 -9.75 -12.89 14.08
CA THR A 94 -8.40 -13.42 14.31
C THR A 94 -8.49 -14.77 15.02
N ALA A 95 -7.49 -15.63 14.80
CA ALA A 95 -7.41 -16.93 15.48
C ALA A 95 -7.42 -16.80 17.02
N ARG A 96 -6.84 -15.71 17.54
CA ARG A 96 -6.88 -15.38 18.98
C ARG A 96 -8.30 -15.12 19.46
N LYS A 97 -9.01 -14.18 18.82
CA LYS A 97 -10.38 -13.81 19.23
C LYS A 97 -11.33 -15.01 19.18
N LEU A 98 -11.20 -15.85 18.15
CA LEU A 98 -11.98 -17.08 18.04
C LEU A 98 -11.69 -18.06 19.18
N ARG A 99 -10.41 -18.25 19.54
CA ARG A 99 -10.02 -19.15 20.63
C ARG A 99 -10.57 -18.69 21.96
N ASP A 100 -10.51 -17.39 22.24
CA ASP A 100 -11.00 -16.79 23.47
C ASP A 100 -12.52 -17.01 23.60
N GLU A 101 -13.29 -16.75 22.53
CA GLU A 101 -14.74 -16.97 22.48
C GLU A 101 -15.11 -18.45 22.64
N ASN A 102 -14.46 -19.34 21.87
CA ASN A 102 -14.71 -20.78 21.94
C ASN A 102 -14.36 -21.37 23.32
N SER A 103 -13.38 -20.78 24.02
CA SER A 103 -13.06 -21.17 25.40
C SER A 103 -14.12 -20.72 26.40
N MET A 104 -14.84 -19.62 26.14
CA MET A 104 -15.99 -19.20 26.96
C MET A 104 -17.21 -20.09 26.70
N LEU A 105 -17.52 -20.39 25.43
CA LEU A 105 -18.64 -21.25 25.05
C LEU A 105 -18.47 -22.67 25.59
N LYS A 106 -17.26 -23.22 25.48
CA LYS A 106 -16.94 -24.56 26.02
C LYS A 106 -17.10 -24.65 27.54
N ARG A 107 -16.83 -23.56 28.28
CA ARG A 107 -17.03 -23.51 29.74
C ARG A 107 -18.51 -23.49 30.15
N ARG A 108 -19.40 -23.14 29.22
CA ARG A 108 -20.84 -23.04 29.44
C ARG A 108 -21.61 -24.17 28.74
N ASP A 109 -20.91 -25.17 28.21
CA ASP A 109 -21.47 -26.29 27.43
C ASP A 109 -22.36 -25.83 26.24
N LEU A 110 -21.99 -24.72 25.60
CA LEU A 110 -22.69 -24.13 24.46
C LEU A 110 -22.08 -24.55 23.11
N LYS A 111 -22.85 -24.47 22.01
CA LYS A 111 -22.36 -24.80 20.66
C LYS A 111 -21.26 -23.81 20.26
N LEU A 112 -20.11 -24.38 19.89
CA LEU A 112 -18.92 -23.65 19.45
C LEU A 112 -19.15 -22.97 18.10
N VAL A 113 -18.34 -21.94 17.83
CA VAL A 113 -18.36 -21.20 16.56
C VAL A 113 -17.61 -22.01 15.51
N GLU A 114 -18.28 -22.25 14.38
CA GLU A 114 -17.70 -22.92 13.21
C GLU A 114 -17.11 -21.87 12.26
N VAL A 115 -15.88 -22.12 11.80
CA VAL A 115 -15.11 -21.19 10.99
C VAL A 115 -14.42 -21.86 9.83
N ARG A 116 -14.18 -21.11 8.77
CA ARG A 116 -13.27 -21.47 7.68
C ARG A 116 -12.10 -20.49 7.62
N ASP A 117 -11.04 -20.85 6.90
CA ASP A 117 -9.96 -19.91 6.63
C ASP A 117 -10.41 -18.81 5.66
N ALA A 118 -9.92 -17.59 5.87
CA ALA A 118 -10.19 -16.48 4.99
C ALA A 118 -9.35 -16.60 3.70
N ILE A 119 -9.99 -16.39 2.57
CA ILE A 119 -9.37 -16.52 1.24
C ILE A 119 -8.91 -15.14 0.78
N PRO A 120 -7.61 -14.93 0.52
CA PRO A 120 -7.12 -13.67 -0.03
C PRO A 120 -7.56 -13.50 -1.49
N ALA A 121 -7.54 -12.26 -1.98
CA ALA A 121 -7.86 -11.99 -3.38
C ALA A 121 -6.74 -12.45 -4.32
N THR A 122 -7.10 -12.90 -5.51
CA THR A 122 -6.18 -13.17 -6.62
C THR A 122 -6.24 -12.04 -7.64
N SER A 123 -5.12 -11.77 -8.30
CA SER A 123 -5.06 -10.71 -9.30
C SER A 123 -4.06 -11.01 -10.40
N THR A 124 -4.31 -10.42 -11.56
CA THR A 124 -3.42 -10.43 -12.70
C THR A 124 -2.83 -9.03 -12.89
N GLN A 125 -1.51 -8.95 -13.05
CA GLN A 125 -0.85 -7.68 -13.32
C GLN A 125 -1.23 -7.15 -14.71
N ILE A 126 -1.52 -5.86 -14.80
CA ILE A 126 -1.88 -5.21 -16.06
C ILE A 126 -0.80 -4.21 -16.50
N LEU A 127 -0.59 -4.12 -17.81
CA LEU A 127 0.32 -3.15 -18.41
C LEU A 127 -0.52 -2.01 -18.95
N GLN A 128 -0.30 -0.81 -18.43
CA GLN A 128 -0.97 0.40 -18.85
C GLN A 128 -0.03 1.26 -19.71
N GLY A 129 -0.59 1.98 -20.68
CA GLY A 129 0.16 3.05 -21.34
C GLY A 129 0.54 4.14 -20.34
N ILE A 130 1.65 4.85 -20.58
CA ILE A 130 2.19 5.88 -19.67
C ILE A 130 1.13 6.94 -19.34
N THR A 131 0.35 7.39 -20.33
CA THR A 131 -0.73 8.37 -20.15
C THR A 131 -1.79 7.88 -19.17
N ARG A 132 -2.23 6.61 -19.29
CA ARG A 132 -3.24 6.03 -18.40
C ARG A 132 -2.68 5.81 -17.00
N ALA A 133 -1.43 5.36 -16.88
CA ALA A 133 -0.76 5.19 -15.60
C ALA A 133 -0.59 6.52 -14.84
N ALA A 134 -0.37 7.63 -15.57
CA ALA A 134 -0.27 8.98 -15.02
C ALA A 134 -1.64 9.57 -14.61
N LEU A 135 -2.72 9.25 -15.32
CA LEU A 135 -4.07 9.67 -14.95
C LEU A 135 -4.64 8.88 -13.75
N GLN A 136 -4.22 7.63 -13.57
CA GLN A 136 -4.69 6.74 -12.49
C GLN A 136 -3.77 6.73 -11.27
N THR A 137 -3.11 7.86 -10.97
CA THR A 137 -2.36 8.05 -9.73
C THR A 137 -3.30 8.14 -8.52
N SER A 138 -2.78 7.85 -7.33
CA SER A 138 -3.52 8.00 -6.07
C SER A 138 -3.87 9.47 -5.80
N SER A 139 -2.92 10.37 -6.06
CA SER A 139 -3.08 11.82 -5.98
C SER A 139 -4.00 12.33 -7.09
N PHE A 140 -5.16 12.86 -6.72
CA PHE A 140 -6.07 13.48 -7.67
C PHE A 140 -5.55 14.85 -8.10
N MET A 141 -4.77 15.55 -7.26
CA MET A 141 -4.13 16.80 -7.63
C MET A 141 -3.10 16.59 -8.74
N SER A 142 -2.29 15.54 -8.62
CA SER A 142 -1.29 15.19 -9.63
C SER A 142 -1.93 14.67 -10.93
N ALA A 143 -3.05 13.95 -10.84
CA ALA A 143 -3.79 13.49 -12.02
C ALA A 143 -4.46 14.67 -12.74
N ALA A 144 -5.12 15.56 -12.01
CA ALA A 144 -5.82 16.73 -12.54
C ALA A 144 -4.88 17.72 -13.23
N SER A 145 -3.62 17.81 -12.78
CA SER A 145 -2.59 18.65 -13.40
C SER A 145 -2.00 18.06 -14.69
N PHE A 146 -2.28 16.79 -15.01
CA PHE A 146 -1.77 16.14 -16.21
C PHE A 146 -2.74 16.30 -17.39
N GLN A 147 -3.93 15.69 -17.30
CA GLN A 147 -5.00 15.76 -18.32
C GLN A 147 -6.38 15.53 -17.64
N GLU A 148 -7.47 15.72 -18.38
CA GLU A 148 -8.86 15.43 -17.94
C GLU A 148 -9.29 16.13 -16.63
N THR A 149 -8.78 17.34 -16.36
CA THR A 149 -8.94 18.07 -15.09
C THR A 149 -10.36 18.08 -14.54
N THR A 150 -11.37 18.43 -15.35
CA THR A 150 -12.78 18.50 -14.91
C THR A 150 -13.30 17.14 -14.45
N LYS A 151 -12.97 16.06 -15.16
CA LYS A 151 -13.43 14.72 -14.82
C LYS A 151 -12.76 14.22 -13.54
N VAL A 152 -11.44 14.41 -13.42
CA VAL A 152 -10.69 13.99 -12.23
C VAL A 152 -11.19 14.70 -10.97
N LEU A 153 -11.44 16.01 -11.05
CA LEU A 153 -11.95 16.78 -9.91
C LEU A 153 -13.39 16.40 -9.55
N ASN A 154 -14.26 16.16 -10.53
CA ASN A 154 -15.62 15.69 -10.28
C ASN A 154 -15.64 14.33 -9.59
N GLU A 155 -14.85 13.36 -10.09
CA GLU A 155 -14.74 12.04 -9.45
C GLU A 155 -14.16 12.13 -8.03
N ALA A 156 -13.17 13.00 -7.81
CA ALA A 156 -12.61 13.23 -6.48
C ALA A 156 -13.63 13.83 -5.52
N ALA A 157 -14.43 14.81 -5.98
CA ALA A 157 -15.48 15.45 -5.19
C ALA A 157 -16.61 14.47 -4.83
N ILE A 158 -17.10 13.69 -5.80
CA ILE A 158 -18.16 12.69 -5.58
C ILE A 158 -17.74 11.63 -4.55
N ASN A 159 -16.48 11.18 -4.63
CA ASN A 159 -15.96 10.15 -3.74
C ASN A 159 -15.37 10.70 -2.43
N GLY A 160 -15.37 12.03 -2.23
CA GLY A 160 -14.75 12.66 -1.06
C GLY A 160 -13.26 12.32 -0.91
N LYS A 161 -12.52 12.21 -2.02
CA LYS A 161 -11.09 11.83 -1.99
C LYS A 161 -10.28 12.91 -1.27
N VAL A 162 -9.37 12.45 -0.42
CA VAL A 162 -8.40 13.31 0.27
C VAL A 162 -7.02 13.01 -0.28
N ASP A 163 -6.28 14.05 -0.65
CA ASP A 163 -4.92 13.90 -1.12
C ASP A 163 -3.91 13.90 0.05
N ARG A 164 -2.96 12.97 0.04
CA ARG A 164 -2.03 12.74 1.15
C ARG A 164 -0.67 13.42 0.99
N LEU A 165 -0.42 14.07 -0.15
CA LEU A 165 0.81 14.83 -0.39
C LEU A 165 2.09 13.98 -0.21
N GLU A 166 2.09 12.76 -0.72
CA GLU A 166 3.22 11.81 -0.68
C GLU A 166 4.21 11.96 -1.85
N GLY A 167 3.75 12.50 -2.98
CA GLY A 167 4.47 12.66 -4.22
C GLY A 167 4.98 14.09 -4.46
N MET A 168 5.82 14.23 -5.50
CA MET A 168 6.45 15.51 -5.81
C MET A 168 5.46 16.55 -6.38
N LYS A 169 4.62 16.17 -7.34
CA LYS A 169 3.77 17.11 -8.09
C LYS A 169 2.77 17.84 -7.22
N GLU A 170 2.06 17.11 -6.38
CA GLU A 170 1.11 17.69 -5.43
C GLU A 170 1.75 18.64 -4.43
N ASN A 171 2.92 18.30 -3.88
CA ASN A 171 3.65 19.20 -2.98
C ASN A 171 4.11 20.46 -3.72
N VAL A 172 4.55 20.35 -4.97
CA VAL A 172 4.88 21.51 -5.82
C VAL A 172 3.65 22.39 -6.07
N ILE A 173 2.48 21.79 -6.38
CA ILE A 173 1.23 22.53 -6.61
C ILE A 173 0.79 23.28 -5.34
N CYS A 174 0.95 22.66 -4.17
CA CYS A 174 0.62 23.28 -2.88
C CYS A 174 1.67 24.29 -2.38
N GLY A 175 2.88 24.31 -2.96
CA GLY A 175 4.00 25.11 -2.45
C GLY A 175 4.66 24.55 -1.19
N HIS A 176 4.47 23.26 -0.90
CA HIS A 176 5.15 22.55 0.20
C HIS A 176 6.55 22.09 -0.20
N LEU A 177 7.38 21.79 0.80
CA LEU A 177 8.66 21.15 0.58
C LEU A 177 8.45 19.80 -0.10
N ILE A 178 9.16 19.57 -1.21
CA ILE A 178 9.02 18.32 -1.96
C ILE A 178 9.59 17.14 -1.17
N PRO A 179 8.99 15.94 -1.24
CA PRO A 179 9.45 14.74 -0.53
C PRO A 179 10.65 14.08 -1.23
N ALA A 180 11.66 14.86 -1.60
CA ALA A 180 12.86 14.43 -2.29
C ALA A 180 14.08 15.27 -1.88
N GLY A 181 15.28 14.71 -2.01
CA GLY A 181 16.51 15.38 -1.56
C GLY A 181 16.47 15.67 -0.07
N THR A 182 16.67 16.93 0.33
CA THR A 182 16.63 17.36 1.74
C THR A 182 15.23 17.30 2.36
N GLY A 183 14.17 17.24 1.54
CA GLY A 183 12.80 17.11 2.01
C GLY A 183 12.34 15.66 2.25
N GLN A 184 13.25 14.68 2.23
CA GLN A 184 12.89 13.32 2.65
C GLN A 184 12.53 13.31 4.14
N ARG A 185 11.42 12.66 4.48
CA ARG A 185 10.90 12.54 5.86
C ARG A 185 11.90 11.90 6.83
N GLU A 186 12.85 11.11 6.32
CA GLU A 186 13.92 10.53 7.14
C GLU A 186 14.82 11.62 7.75
N PHE A 187 15.10 12.70 7.01
CA PHE A 187 15.96 13.79 7.46
C PHE A 187 15.25 14.74 8.44
N GLU A 188 13.92 14.83 8.43
CA GLU A 188 13.15 15.71 9.32
C GLU A 188 13.39 15.42 10.81
N LYS A 189 13.66 14.16 11.15
CA LYS A 189 13.84 13.71 12.54
C LYS A 189 15.30 13.64 12.97
N ILE A 190 16.23 13.95 12.07
CA ILE A 190 17.67 13.90 12.38
C ILE A 190 18.04 15.20 13.08
N ILE A 191 18.37 15.10 14.37
CA ILE A 191 18.90 16.20 15.16
C ILE A 191 20.41 16.03 15.20
N VAL A 192 21.13 17.06 14.74
CA VAL A 192 22.60 17.11 14.80
C VAL A 192 22.99 18.07 15.91
N GLY A 193 23.84 17.60 16.83
CA GLY A 193 24.34 18.39 17.96
C GLY A 193 25.78 18.05 18.28
N SER A 194 26.40 18.81 19.17
CA SER A 194 27.77 18.52 19.61
C SER A 194 27.79 17.28 20.52
N LYS A 195 28.92 16.55 20.52
CA LYS A 195 29.08 15.37 21.38
C LYS A 195 28.95 15.73 22.87
N GLU A 196 29.45 16.89 23.26
CA GLU A 196 29.38 17.40 24.64
C GLU A 196 27.94 17.72 25.09
N GLU A 197 27.07 18.21 24.20
CA GLU A 197 25.65 18.43 24.49
C GLU A 197 24.89 17.11 24.58
N TYR A 198 25.22 16.14 23.74
CA TYR A 198 24.65 14.80 23.79
C TYR A 198 24.99 14.09 25.10
N ASP A 199 26.27 14.11 25.50
CA ASP A 199 26.75 13.49 26.74
C ASP A 199 26.13 14.16 27.98
N ARG A 200 25.96 15.49 27.97
CA ARG A 200 25.23 16.23 29.02
C ARG A 200 23.75 15.85 29.09
N ALA A 201 23.07 15.73 27.95
CA ALA A 201 21.67 15.33 27.90
C ALA A 201 21.46 13.90 28.43
N LEU A 202 22.40 12.98 28.12
CA LEU A 202 22.42 11.61 28.65
C LEU A 202 22.65 11.55 30.15
N ALA A 203 23.60 12.35 30.67
CA ALA A 203 23.87 12.45 32.09
C ALA A 203 22.62 12.92 32.86
N ASN A 204 21.97 13.98 32.38
CA ASN A 204 20.73 14.50 32.99
C ASN A 204 19.58 13.47 32.95
N LYS A 205 19.48 12.69 31.88
CA LYS A 205 18.43 11.65 31.76
C LYS A 205 18.62 10.50 32.74
N ARG A 206 19.86 10.14 33.08
CA ARG A 206 20.16 9.15 34.14
C ARG A 206 19.77 9.65 35.52
N THR A 207 20.10 10.89 35.84
CA THR A 207 19.83 11.47 37.16
C THR A 207 18.33 11.51 37.49
N VAL A 208 17.45 11.76 36.50
CA VAL A 208 16.00 11.83 36.72
C VAL A 208 15.37 10.46 37.05
N ILE A 209 15.92 9.36 36.52
CA ILE A 209 15.37 8.00 36.74
C ILE A 209 15.62 7.55 38.19
N ASP A 210 16.79 7.89 38.75
CA ASP A 210 17.14 7.58 40.15
C ASP A 210 16.24 8.30 41.18
N TYR A 211 15.68 9.47 40.84
CA TYR A 211 14.74 10.18 41.71
C TYR A 211 13.31 9.60 41.68
N THR A 212 12.94 8.85 40.65
CA THR A 212 11.61 8.22 40.54
C THR A 212 11.51 6.82 41.14
N GLU A 213 12.64 6.19 41.46
CA GLU A 213 12.72 4.87 42.11
C GLU A 213 13.01 4.94 43.62
N SER A 214 12.96 6.13 44.23
CA SER A 214 13.14 6.35 45.68
C SER A 214 11.85 6.75 46.39
#